data_AF-A0A954W316-F1
#
_entry.id   AF-A0A954W316-F1
#
_cell.length_a   1.000
_cell.length_b   1.000
_cell.length_c   1.000
_cell.angle_alpha   90.00
_cell.angle_beta   90.00
_cell.angle_gamma   90.00
#
_symmetry.space_group_name_H-M   'P 1'
#
loop_
_entity.id
_entity.type
_entity.pdbx_description
1 polymer ?
#
loop_
_entity_poly.entity_id
_entity_poly.type
_entity_poly.pdbx_seq_one_letter_code
_entity_poly.pdbx_strand_id
1 'polypeptide(L)'
;VPGFQYEQDDTVRQRDTDLRERDRIVLRLDTDRDYATCFCLTVDDRGWANDAVDEFAFWNPTWHIASTATERYWQIEAAIPLSELGANPLPQNTVWNMGIQRIVPRVGIAAWHSSKQVESRPTSFGLLTFGAN
;
A
#
# COMPACT_ATOMS: atom_id res chain seq x y z
N VAL A 1 1.45 14.39 -11.93
CA VAL A 1 1.86 15.80 -11.70
C VAL A 1 2.58 16.23 -12.97
N PRO A 2 2.24 17.37 -13.59
CA PRO A 2 2.92 17.80 -14.83
C PRO A 2 4.44 17.83 -14.64
N GLY A 3 5.20 17.24 -15.56
CA GLY A 3 6.67 17.27 -15.57
C GLY A 3 7.41 16.09 -14.94
N PHE A 4 6.72 15.10 -14.36
CA PHE A 4 7.35 13.82 -14.01
C PHE A 4 7.42 12.91 -15.23
N GLN A 5 8.60 12.32 -15.45
CA GLN A 5 8.81 11.24 -16.42
C GLN A 5 9.08 9.96 -15.65
N TYR A 6 8.33 8.91 -15.97
CA TYR A 6 8.54 7.57 -15.43
C TYR A 6 9.09 6.67 -16.53
N GLU A 7 9.98 5.77 -16.16
CA GLU A 7 10.59 4.80 -17.05
C GLU A 7 10.36 3.40 -16.49
N GLN A 8 10.25 2.42 -17.38
CA GLN A 8 10.24 1.02 -17.01
C GLN A 8 11.59 0.69 -16.34
N ASP A 9 11.55 0.15 -15.12
CA ASP A 9 12.74 -0.30 -14.41
C ASP A 9 12.73 -1.83 -14.34
N ASP A 10 13.58 -2.46 -15.15
CA ASP A 10 13.71 -3.92 -15.21
C ASP A 10 14.81 -4.46 -14.28
N THR A 11 15.33 -3.63 -13.37
CA THR A 11 16.33 -4.08 -12.40
C THR A 11 15.72 -4.97 -11.31
N VAL A 12 16.57 -5.82 -10.72
CA VAL A 12 16.13 -6.74 -9.68
C VAL A 12 15.75 -5.97 -8.42
N ARG A 13 14.46 -6.08 -8.04
CA ARG A 13 13.92 -5.49 -6.81
C ARG A 13 14.66 -6.02 -5.57
N GLN A 14 15.06 -5.11 -4.69
CA GLN A 14 15.60 -5.44 -3.37
C GLN A 14 14.51 -5.37 -2.30
N ARG A 15 14.51 -6.36 -1.41
CA ARG A 15 13.62 -6.39 -0.23
C ARG A 15 13.92 -5.19 0.69
N ASP A 16 12.90 -4.67 1.36
CA ASP A 16 12.99 -3.60 2.36
C ASP A 16 13.66 -2.32 1.85
N THR A 17 13.68 -2.10 0.53
CA THR A 17 14.22 -0.87 -0.03
C THR A 17 13.51 0.32 0.59
N ASP A 18 14.27 1.36 0.94
CA ASP A 18 13.71 2.64 1.34
C ASP A 18 13.08 3.35 0.14
N LEU A 19 11.76 3.48 0.15
CA LEU A 19 10.98 4.08 -0.94
C LEU A 19 10.64 5.56 -0.68
N ARG A 20 11.12 6.16 0.42
CA ARG A 20 10.65 7.49 0.88
C ARG A 20 10.92 8.63 -0.09
N GLU A 21 11.99 8.53 -0.89
CA GLU A 21 12.37 9.51 -1.91
C GLU A 21 11.70 9.30 -3.28
N ARG A 22 10.74 8.36 -3.38
CA ARG A 22 10.04 8.04 -4.62
C ARG A 22 8.54 8.33 -4.53
N ASP A 23 7.95 8.61 -5.69
CA ASP A 23 6.49 8.63 -5.85
C ASP A 23 5.96 7.22 -5.58
N ARG A 24 5.01 7.11 -4.67
CA ARG A 24 4.58 5.80 -4.16
C ARG A 24 3.14 5.79 -3.72
N ILE A 25 2.57 4.60 -3.73
CA ILE A 25 1.29 4.26 -3.13
C ILE A 25 1.55 3.50 -1.83
N VAL A 26 0.80 3.83 -0.79
CA VAL A 26 0.76 3.09 0.47
C VAL A 26 -0.66 2.62 0.72
N LEU A 27 -0.85 1.30 0.74
CA LEU A 27 -2.07 0.65 1.20
C LEU A 27 -1.88 0.26 2.67
N ARG A 28 -2.84 0.63 3.51
CA ARG A 28 -2.87 0.28 4.93
C ARG A 28 -4.13 -0.49 5.27
N LEU A 29 -3.97 -1.61 5.96
CA LEU A 29 -5.04 -2.53 6.32
C LEU A 29 -4.99 -2.82 7.83
N ASP A 30 -5.98 -2.33 8.55
CA ASP A 30 -6.30 -2.79 9.90
C ASP A 30 -7.41 -3.83 9.77
N THR A 31 -7.03 -5.10 9.92
CA THR A 31 -7.84 -6.26 9.55
C THR A 31 -8.71 -6.79 10.69
N ASP A 32 -8.36 -6.48 11.94
CA ASP A 32 -9.10 -6.89 13.14
C ASP A 32 -9.91 -5.73 13.76
N ARG A 33 -9.73 -4.50 13.24
CA ARG A 33 -10.37 -3.26 13.67
C ARG A 33 -10.04 -2.91 15.12
N ASP A 34 -8.81 -3.18 15.54
CA ASP A 34 -8.31 -2.72 16.83
C ASP A 34 -8.02 -1.20 16.85
N TYR A 35 -7.97 -0.57 15.67
CA TYR A 35 -7.61 0.83 15.44
C TYR A 35 -6.21 1.23 15.92
N ALA A 36 -5.35 0.26 16.25
CA ALA A 36 -4.04 0.44 16.82
C ALA A 36 -2.93 0.11 15.81
N THR A 37 -3.03 -1.04 15.14
CA THR A 37 -1.99 -1.52 14.22
C THR A 37 -2.55 -1.75 12.82
N CYS A 38 -1.69 -1.66 11.81
CA CYS A 38 -2.08 -2.02 10.45
C CYS A 38 -0.94 -2.62 9.64
N PHE A 39 -1.27 -3.48 8.68
CA PHE A 39 -0.37 -3.89 7.63
C PHE A 39 -0.14 -2.73 6.66
N CYS A 40 1.11 -2.44 6.34
CA CYS A 40 1.55 -1.43 5.40
C CYS A 40 2.14 -2.12 4.16
N LEU A 41 1.52 -1.90 3.00
CA LEU A 41 1.99 -2.39 1.70
C LEU A 41 2.31 -1.17 0.82
N THR A 42 3.59 -0.88 0.63
CA THR A 42 4.06 0.29 -0.12
C THR A 42 4.64 -0.15 -1.45
N VAL A 43 4.26 0.51 -2.55
CA VAL A 43 4.84 0.30 -3.88
C VAL A 43 5.19 1.64 -4.51
N ASP A 44 6.41 1.80 -5.01
CA ASP A 44 6.84 3.00 -5.71
C ASP A 44 6.56 2.95 -7.22
N ASP A 45 6.87 4.05 -7.90
CA ASP A 45 6.70 4.25 -9.35
C ASP A 45 7.44 3.25 -10.25
N ARG A 46 8.41 2.51 -9.72
CA ARG A 46 9.10 1.40 -10.43
C ARG A 46 8.37 0.07 -10.26
N GLY A 47 7.45 -0.05 -9.31
CA GLY A 47 6.92 -1.32 -8.84
C GLY A 47 7.77 -1.96 -7.74
N TRP A 48 8.74 -1.24 -7.17
CA TRP A 48 9.48 -1.73 -6.02
C TRP A 48 8.62 -1.59 -4.78
N ALA A 49 8.68 -2.57 -3.90
CA ALA A 49 7.82 -2.57 -2.73
C ALA A 49 8.51 -2.86 -1.41
N ASN A 50 7.87 -2.35 -0.37
CA ASN A 50 8.26 -2.38 1.03
C ASN A 50 7.02 -2.72 1.85
N ASP A 51 7.16 -3.68 2.77
CA ASP A 51 6.10 -4.20 3.61
C ASP A 51 6.47 -4.07 5.09
N ALA A 52 5.48 -3.79 5.92
CA ALA A 52 5.67 -3.62 7.36
C ALA A 52 4.35 -3.81 8.12
N VAL A 53 4.42 -4.01 9.44
CA VAL A 53 3.30 -3.72 10.34
C VAL A 53 3.62 -2.37 10.99
N ASP A 54 2.79 -1.36 10.73
CA ASP A 54 3.09 0.05 10.99
C ASP A 54 4.47 0.46 10.44
N GLU A 55 5.44 0.80 11.29
CA GLU A 55 6.83 1.07 10.93
C GLU A 55 7.79 -0.15 11.07
N PHE A 56 7.28 -1.29 11.52
CA PHE A 56 8.10 -2.46 11.85
C PHE A 56 8.19 -3.47 10.70
N ALA A 57 9.39 -3.60 10.11
CA ALA A 57 9.68 -4.46 8.95
C ALA A 57 9.90 -5.96 9.28
N PHE A 58 9.38 -6.46 10.41
CA PHE A 58 9.54 -7.88 10.78
C PHE A 58 8.58 -8.80 10.02
N TRP A 59 7.45 -8.25 9.56
CA TRP A 59 6.49 -8.97 8.73
C TRP A 59 7.08 -9.11 7.32
N ASN A 60 7.12 -10.34 6.80
CA ASN A 60 7.75 -10.67 5.52
C ASN A 60 6.79 -11.51 4.67
N PRO A 61 5.70 -10.90 4.17
CA PRO A 61 4.67 -11.62 3.44
C PRO A 61 5.16 -12.02 2.04
N THR A 62 4.61 -13.11 1.51
CA THR A 62 4.66 -13.35 0.07
C THR A 62 3.51 -12.60 -0.61
N TRP A 63 3.83 -11.67 -1.50
CA TRP A 63 2.86 -10.95 -2.31
C TRP A 63 3.41 -10.66 -3.71
N HIS A 64 2.50 -10.56 -4.67
CA HIS A 64 2.81 -10.44 -6.09
C HIS A 64 2.47 -9.04 -6.57
N ILE A 65 3.35 -8.46 -7.40
CA ILE A 65 3.17 -7.12 -7.95
C ILE A 65 3.52 -7.18 -9.44
N ALA A 66 2.61 -6.69 -10.26
CA ALA A 66 2.88 -6.32 -11.65
C ALA A 66 2.87 -4.79 -11.75
N SER A 67 3.83 -4.23 -12.47
CA SER A 67 3.92 -2.78 -12.70
C SER A 67 4.15 -2.49 -14.18
N THR A 68 3.66 -1.32 -14.60
CA THR A 68 3.98 -0.75 -15.92
C THR A 68 4.09 0.76 -15.77
N ALA A 69 5.03 1.35 -16.51
CA ALA A 69 5.26 2.79 -16.52
C ALA A 69 5.32 3.31 -17.95
N THR A 70 4.82 4.52 -18.12
CA THR A 70 5.01 5.35 -19.31
C THR A 70 5.61 6.68 -18.88
N GLU A 71 6.00 7.52 -19.83
CA GLU A 71 6.50 8.86 -19.53
C GLU A 71 5.54 9.73 -18.70
N ARG A 72 4.25 9.38 -18.56
CA ARG A 72 3.24 10.23 -17.91
C ARG A 72 2.55 9.62 -16.70
N TYR A 73 2.47 8.29 -16.66
CA TYR A 73 1.77 7.57 -15.61
C TYR A 73 2.42 6.23 -15.37
N TRP A 74 2.21 5.71 -14.17
CA TRP A 74 2.55 4.36 -13.78
C TRP A 74 1.33 3.69 -13.17
N GLN A 75 1.28 2.37 -13.27
CA GLN A 75 0.21 1.54 -12.75
C GLN A 75 0.82 0.34 -12.03
N ILE A 76 0.15 -0.10 -10.97
CA ILE A 76 0.43 -1.35 -10.29
C ILE A 76 -0.83 -2.21 -10.24
N GLU A 77 -0.63 -3.51 -10.25
CA GLU A 77 -1.61 -4.52 -9.84
C GLU A 77 -0.93 -5.42 -8.81
N ALA A 78 -1.58 -5.66 -7.68
CA ALA A 78 -0.98 -6.40 -6.58
C ALA A 78 -1.95 -7.46 -6.03
N ALA A 79 -1.39 -8.58 -5.59
CA ALA A 79 -2.12 -9.67 -4.98
C ALA A 79 -1.37 -10.18 -3.74
N ILE A 80 -2.08 -10.32 -2.63
CA ILE A 80 -1.56 -10.88 -1.38
C ILE A 80 -2.50 -11.98 -0.89
N PRO A 81 -2.00 -13.16 -0.49
CA PRO A 81 -2.83 -14.17 0.15
C PRO A 81 -3.42 -13.65 1.45
N LEU A 82 -4.71 -13.92 1.70
CA LEU A 82 -5.37 -13.48 2.94
C LEU A 82 -4.67 -14.03 4.20
N SER A 83 -4.05 -15.21 4.12
CA SER A 83 -3.29 -15.80 5.23
C SER A 83 -2.09 -14.97 5.67
N GLU A 84 -1.48 -14.21 4.76
CA GLU A 84 -0.38 -13.28 5.08
C GLU A 84 -0.89 -12.08 5.89
N LEU A 85 -2.19 -11.79 5.79
CA LEU A 85 -2.90 -10.74 6.53
C LEU A 85 -3.63 -11.31 7.77
N GLY A 86 -3.27 -12.52 8.22
CA GLY A 86 -3.88 -13.14 9.39
C GLY A 86 -5.32 -13.62 9.20
N ALA A 87 -5.83 -13.68 7.96
CA ALA A 87 -7.20 -14.10 7.66
C ALA A 87 -7.22 -15.30 6.71
N ASN A 88 -7.63 -16.49 7.17
CA ASN A 88 -7.97 -17.60 6.26
C ASN A 88 -8.81 -18.67 6.97
N PRO A 89 -10.10 -18.88 6.61
CA PRO A 89 -10.87 -18.15 5.59
C PRO A 89 -11.22 -16.72 6.02
N LEU A 90 -11.62 -15.87 5.08
CA LEU A 90 -12.22 -14.57 5.38
C LEU A 90 -13.73 -14.75 5.58
N PRO A 91 -14.29 -14.48 6.78
CA PRO A 91 -15.72 -14.62 7.02
C PRO A 91 -16.57 -13.75 6.08
N GLN A 92 -17.84 -14.14 5.88
CA GLN A 92 -18.79 -13.29 5.17
C GLN A 92 -19.02 -11.98 5.94
N ASN A 93 -19.22 -10.88 5.20
CA ASN A 93 -19.46 -9.55 5.76
C ASN A 93 -18.31 -9.04 6.65
N THR A 94 -17.08 -9.56 6.46
CA THR A 94 -15.90 -8.98 7.10
C THR A 94 -15.75 -7.52 6.67
N VAL A 95 -15.40 -6.68 7.65
CA VAL A 95 -15.10 -5.27 7.44
C VAL A 95 -13.69 -5.02 7.94
N TRP A 96 -12.85 -4.45 7.09
CA TRP A 96 -11.52 -3.95 7.44
C TRP A 96 -11.51 -2.43 7.44
N ASN A 97 -10.60 -1.85 8.22
CA ASN A 97 -10.24 -0.44 8.10
C ASN A 97 -9.15 -0.30 7.04
N MET A 98 -9.36 0.56 6.05
CA MET A 98 -8.45 0.74 4.92
C MET A 98 -8.05 2.19 4.71
N GLY A 99 -6.74 2.42 4.56
CA GLY A 99 -6.17 3.68 4.10
C GLY A 99 -5.44 3.48 2.77
N ILE A 100 -5.60 4.42 1.83
CA ILE A 100 -4.83 4.45 0.58
C ILE A 100 -4.30 5.86 0.39
N GLN A 101 -2.98 5.98 0.19
CA GLN A 101 -2.33 7.26 -0.11
C GLN A 101 -1.40 7.14 -1.30
N ARG A 102 -1.35 8.20 -2.09
CA ARG A 102 -0.23 8.51 -2.96
C ARG A 102 0.62 9.60 -2.33
N ILE A 103 1.92 9.36 -2.22
CA ILE A 103 2.88 10.31 -1.67
C ILE A 103 3.88 10.64 -2.77
N VAL A 104 3.89 11.91 -3.20
CA VAL A 104 4.88 12.44 -4.13
C VAL A 104 5.86 13.31 -3.33
N PRO A 105 7.12 12.88 -3.14
CA PRO A 105 8.10 13.59 -2.33
C PRO A 105 8.22 15.06 -2.76
N ARG A 106 8.22 15.97 -1.80
CA ARG A 106 8.32 17.43 -2.01
C ARG A 106 7.17 18.06 -2.81
N VAL A 107 6.15 17.29 -3.22
CA VAL A 107 4.99 17.80 -3.97
C VAL A 107 3.71 17.70 -3.15
N GLY A 108 3.41 16.55 -2.56
CA GLY A 108 2.23 16.41 -1.71
C GLY A 108 1.67 14.99 -1.58
N ILE A 109 0.53 14.92 -0.89
CA ILE A 109 -0.15 13.67 -0.55
C ILE A 109 -1.60 13.74 -1.07
N ALA A 110 -1.99 12.72 -1.83
CA ALA A 110 -3.38 12.43 -2.15
C ALA A 110 -3.81 11.20 -1.36
N ALA A 111 -5.03 11.20 -0.81
CA ALA A 111 -5.53 10.10 0.01
C ALA A 111 -7.00 9.84 -0.31
N TRP A 112 -7.41 8.59 -0.19
CA TRP A 112 -8.82 8.20 -0.25
C TRP A 112 -9.54 8.45 1.09
N HIS A 113 -8.83 8.31 2.20
CA HIS A 113 -9.35 8.53 3.55
C HIS A 113 -9.17 9.98 4.03
N SER A 114 -9.69 10.30 5.22
CA SER A 114 -9.81 11.69 5.70
C SER A 114 -8.48 12.35 6.09
N SER A 115 -7.47 11.56 6.47
CA SER A 115 -6.14 12.06 6.85
C SER A 115 -5.18 12.18 5.65
N LYS A 116 -4.52 13.32 5.55
CA LYS A 116 -3.42 13.57 4.59
C LYS A 116 -2.04 13.54 5.24
N GLN A 117 -1.89 12.88 6.39
CA GLN A 117 -0.58 12.69 7.02
C GLN A 117 0.17 11.50 6.38
N VAL A 118 1.50 11.60 6.25
CA VAL A 118 2.35 10.51 5.70
C VAL A 118 2.13 9.21 6.46
N GLU A 119 2.10 9.30 7.79
CA GLU A 119 1.74 8.22 8.70
C GLU A 119 0.29 8.41 9.13
N SER A 120 -0.63 7.79 8.39
CA SER A 120 -2.04 7.80 8.76
C SER A 120 -2.32 6.67 9.74
N ARG A 121 -3.05 6.98 10.82
CA ARG A 121 -3.46 6.02 11.83
C ARG A 121 -4.76 5.31 11.43
N PRO A 122 -4.98 4.06 11.88
CA PRO A 122 -6.21 3.32 11.60
C PRO A 122 -7.51 4.07 11.94
N THR A 123 -7.49 4.91 12.97
CA THR A 123 -8.62 5.79 13.35
C THR A 123 -9.07 6.77 12.27
N SER A 124 -8.25 7.00 11.24
CA SER A 124 -8.57 7.89 10.11
C SER A 124 -8.98 7.16 8.84
N PHE A 125 -8.92 5.82 8.84
CA PHE A 125 -9.19 4.98 7.66
C PHE A 125 -10.68 4.93 7.32
N GLY A 126 -10.97 4.60 6.06
CA GLY A 126 -12.32 4.27 5.63
C GLY A 126 -12.62 2.79 5.88
N LEU A 127 -13.83 2.36 5.51
CA LEU A 127 -14.26 0.96 5.65
C LEU A 127 -14.17 0.23 4.30
N LEU A 128 -13.56 -0.95 4.31
CA LEU A 128 -13.60 -1.93 3.24
C LEU A 128 -14.49 -3.09 3.67
N THR A 129 -15.61 -3.29 2.98
CA THR A 129 -16.56 -4.37 3.28
C THR A 129 -16.46 -5.47 2.23
N PHE A 130 -16.25 -6.70 2.68
CA PHE A 130 -16.28 -7.89 1.83
C PHE A 130 -17.70 -8.46 1.79
N GLY A 131 -18.39 -8.25 0.67
CA GLY A 131 -19.74 -8.77 0.45
C GLY A 131 -19.77 -10.26 0.13
N ALA A 132 -20.93 -10.89 0.34
CA ALA A 132 -21.25 -12.15 -0.33
C ALA A 132 -21.65 -11.84 -1.78
N ASN A 133 -21.00 -12.52 -2.74
CA ASN A 133 -21.45 -12.53 -4.13
C ASN A 133 -22.80 -13.24 -4.27
#